data_AF-A0A6M4J992-F1
#
_entry.id   AF-A0A6M4J992-F1
#
_cell.length_a   1.000
_cell.length_b   1.000
_cell.length_c   1.000
_cell.angle_alpha   90.00
_cell.angle_beta   90.00
_cell.angle_gamma   90.00
#
_symmetry.space_group_name_H-M   'P 1'
#
loop_
_entity.id
_entity.type
_entity.pdbx_description
1 polymer ?
#
loop_
_entity_poly.entity_id
_entity_poly.type
_entity_poly.pdbx_seq_one_letter_code
_entity_poly.pdbx_strand_id
1 'polypeptide(L)'
;METLNNYLEPIKKFFGSADKPSMGLLPIAIFIIFCLIAALWGYFKGVWSAITMLILTTIGAVLAFAIAPKIHWVEKIIDTSKEPYSNYKEEIEAIIAGLNLFVILALIQIIALIITGISMKISRLTARQLKKRNKKTLLVKTLGLAVAPLSALPFASATVNISGIFGYNNKPIQINDALLEKLSQGKIKGLSRYLPIVTTAIKISMDKENIQNISNISETFTESPSADYNKETNTLTITPFSKEPTQEQIQTFNSTTSLISTILDGTSKTEESYNVFVKSIAQIPVDEEQKQQAKQALNDFVQKVKDEGIDPSKTKVNLNLISNDLKPITANLTKEQKTRVVTELANHFLGSIDEETTAIAVGLLDSLIINQNAAA
;
A
#
# COMPACT_ATOMS: atom_id res chain seq x y z
N MET A 1 -20.47 -3.23 20.31
CA MET A 1 -20.00 -4.10 19.21
C MET A 1 -20.84 -3.93 17.95
N GLU A 2 -22.17 -3.98 18.04
CA GLU A 2 -23.09 -3.64 16.93
C GLU A 2 -22.84 -2.23 16.35
N THR A 3 -22.44 -1.29 17.20
CA THR A 3 -22.03 0.07 16.82
C THR A 3 -20.79 0.11 15.91
N LEU A 4 -19.75 -0.69 16.16
CA LEU A 4 -18.51 -0.67 15.36
C LEU A 4 -18.75 -1.23 13.94
N ASN A 5 -19.52 -2.32 13.83
CA ASN A 5 -19.88 -2.88 12.53
C ASN A 5 -20.70 -1.90 11.68
N ASN A 6 -21.59 -1.12 12.30
CA ASN A 6 -22.37 -0.09 11.61
C ASN A 6 -21.50 1.07 11.09
N TYR A 7 -20.34 1.36 11.70
CA TYR A 7 -19.37 2.34 11.19
C TYR A 7 -18.44 1.76 10.13
N LEU A 8 -18.10 0.47 10.21
CA LEU A 8 -17.17 -0.19 9.28
C LEU A 8 -17.83 -0.61 7.96
N GLU A 9 -19.14 -0.90 7.93
CA GLU A 9 -19.81 -1.32 6.70
C GLU A 9 -19.83 -0.21 5.60
N PRO A 10 -20.15 1.06 5.90
CA PRO A 10 -20.00 2.15 4.93
C PRO A 10 -18.55 2.30 4.45
N ILE A 11 -17.58 2.12 5.35
CA ILE A 11 -16.15 2.16 5.04
C ILE A 11 -15.74 1.01 4.11
N LYS A 12 -16.26 -0.21 4.31
CA LYS A 12 -16.05 -1.37 3.42
C LYS A 12 -16.67 -1.15 2.05
N LYS A 13 -17.89 -0.62 1.98
CA LYS A 13 -18.52 -0.25 0.69
C LYS A 13 -17.74 0.84 -0.02
N PHE A 14 -17.24 1.81 0.74
CA PHE A 14 -16.40 2.90 0.23
C PHE A 14 -15.10 2.37 -0.37
N PHE A 15 -14.33 1.56 0.37
CA PHE A 15 -13.03 1.06 -0.07
C PHE A 15 -13.08 -0.16 -1.00
N GLY A 16 -14.10 -1.01 -0.90
CA GLY A 16 -14.29 -2.17 -1.79
C GLY A 16 -14.52 -1.80 -3.26
N SER A 17 -14.75 -0.51 -3.54
CA SER A 17 -14.86 0.03 -4.90
C SER A 17 -13.54 0.60 -5.45
N ALA A 18 -12.50 0.75 -4.62
CA ALA A 18 -11.23 1.38 -4.97
C ALA A 18 -10.36 0.57 -5.95
N ASP A 19 -10.62 -0.73 -6.08
CA ASP A 19 -9.93 -1.62 -7.03
C ASP A 19 -10.44 -1.48 -8.47
N LYS A 20 -11.54 -0.75 -8.70
CA LYS A 20 -12.11 -0.58 -10.04
C LYS A 20 -11.24 0.37 -10.89
N PRO A 21 -10.88 0.00 -12.13
CA PRO A 21 -10.13 0.88 -13.04
C PRO A 21 -10.79 2.25 -13.26
N SER A 22 -12.14 2.30 -13.20
CA SER A 22 -12.91 3.54 -13.31
C SER A 22 -12.64 4.54 -12.19
N MET A 23 -12.25 4.08 -10.99
CA MET A 23 -11.92 4.99 -9.89
C MET A 23 -10.59 5.69 -10.12
N GLY A 24 -9.69 5.14 -10.94
CA GLY A 24 -8.48 5.81 -11.41
C GLY A 24 -8.72 7.05 -12.27
N LEU A 25 -9.91 7.16 -12.88
CA LEU A 25 -10.30 8.36 -13.64
C LEU A 25 -10.68 9.53 -12.74
N LEU A 26 -11.05 9.28 -11.48
CA LEU A 26 -11.49 10.33 -10.56
C LEU A 26 -10.36 11.33 -10.25
N PRO A 27 -9.13 10.91 -9.88
CA PRO A 27 -8.04 11.86 -9.66
C PRO A 27 -7.64 12.63 -10.92
N ILE A 28 -7.71 12.00 -12.10
CA ILE A 28 -7.49 12.69 -13.39
C ILE A 28 -8.56 13.76 -13.60
N ALA A 29 -9.83 13.42 -13.39
CA ALA A 29 -10.94 14.35 -13.54
C ALA A 29 -10.81 15.52 -12.56
N ILE A 30 -10.47 15.26 -11.29
CA ILE A 30 -10.22 16.29 -10.28
C ILE A 30 -9.09 17.23 -10.74
N PHE A 31 -7.96 16.67 -11.18
CA PHE A 31 -6.82 17.46 -11.66
C PHE A 31 -7.20 18.34 -12.86
N ILE A 32 -7.88 17.78 -13.85
CA ILE A 32 -8.35 18.50 -15.04
C ILE A 32 -9.33 19.61 -14.65
N ILE A 33 -10.28 19.34 -13.75
CA ILE A 33 -11.26 20.33 -13.28
C ILE A 33 -10.56 21.54 -12.65
N PHE A 34 -9.56 21.31 -11.78
CA PHE A 34 -8.80 22.42 -11.20
C PHE A 34 -8.03 23.22 -12.26
N CYS A 35 -7.39 22.54 -13.22
CA CYS A 35 -6.69 23.19 -14.32
C CYS A 35 -7.65 24.02 -15.19
N LEU A 36 -8.84 23.50 -15.50
CA LEU A 36 -9.86 24.20 -16.28
C LEU A 36 -10.43 25.41 -15.55
N ILE A 37 -10.74 25.27 -14.24
CA ILE A 37 -11.21 26.40 -13.42
C ILE A 37 -10.14 27.50 -13.39
N ALA A 38 -8.87 27.12 -13.19
CA ALA A 38 -7.76 28.05 -13.22
C ALA A 38 -7.58 28.71 -14.60
N ALA A 39 -7.67 27.94 -15.69
CA ALA A 39 -7.61 28.44 -17.06
C ALA A 39 -8.71 29.47 -17.34
N LEU A 40 -9.95 29.16 -16.98
CA LEU A 40 -11.10 30.08 -17.12
C LEU A 40 -10.90 31.34 -16.28
N TRP A 41 -10.47 31.19 -15.02
CA TRP A 41 -10.15 32.32 -14.16
C TRP A 41 -9.04 33.21 -14.76
N GLY A 42 -7.98 32.60 -15.29
CA GLY A 42 -6.88 33.27 -15.99
C GLY A 42 -7.35 34.00 -17.24
N TYR A 43 -8.25 33.40 -18.03
CA TYR A 43 -8.86 34.04 -19.19
C TYR A 43 -9.65 35.30 -18.81
N PHE A 44 -10.42 35.25 -17.72
CA PHE A 44 -11.24 36.40 -17.30
C PHE A 44 -10.44 37.49 -16.59
N LYS A 45 -9.42 37.12 -15.81
CA LYS A 45 -8.60 38.06 -15.01
C LYS A 45 -7.41 38.61 -15.78
N GLY A 46 -6.83 37.83 -16.70
CA GLY A 46 -5.69 38.18 -17.52
C GLY A 46 -4.35 37.70 -16.97
N VAL A 47 -3.31 37.78 -17.80
CA VAL A 47 -1.96 37.25 -17.53
C VAL A 47 -1.33 37.80 -16.26
N TRP A 48 -1.50 39.08 -15.94
CA TRP A 48 -0.88 39.68 -14.75
C TRP A 48 -1.40 39.07 -13.44
N SER A 49 -2.70 38.76 -13.40
CA SER A 49 -3.29 38.05 -12.26
C SER A 49 -2.79 36.61 -12.19
N ALA A 50 -2.66 35.94 -13.34
CA ALA A 50 -2.13 34.57 -13.43
C ALA A 50 -0.66 34.49 -12.98
N ILE A 51 0.19 35.42 -13.40
CA ILE A 51 1.60 35.50 -12.98
C ILE A 51 1.71 35.77 -11.48
N THR A 52 0.92 36.70 -10.95
CA THR A 52 0.93 37.00 -9.51
C THR A 52 0.53 35.76 -8.69
N MET A 53 -0.53 35.07 -9.11
CA MET A 53 -0.93 33.80 -8.50
C MET A 53 0.19 32.75 -8.60
N LEU A 54 0.79 32.58 -9.78
CA LEU A 54 1.87 31.62 -9.99
C LEU A 54 3.04 31.86 -9.05
N ILE A 55 3.48 33.11 -8.89
CA ILE A 55 4.58 33.47 -7.99
C ILE A 55 4.21 33.13 -6.54
N LEU A 56 3.04 33.60 -6.06
CA LEU A 56 2.61 33.38 -4.67
C LEU A 56 2.41 31.91 -4.35
N THR A 57 1.78 31.15 -5.26
CA THR A 57 1.54 29.72 -5.10
C THR A 57 2.82 28.90 -5.19
N THR A 58 3.78 29.29 -6.03
CA THR A 58 5.09 28.62 -6.10
C THR A 58 5.90 28.84 -4.82
N ILE A 59 6.01 30.09 -4.34
CA ILE A 59 6.68 30.40 -3.06
C ILE A 59 6.00 29.65 -1.92
N GLY A 60 4.67 29.72 -1.88
CA GLY A 60 3.89 29.03 -0.87
C GLY A 60 4.05 27.52 -0.93
N ALA A 61 4.09 26.92 -2.12
CA ALA A 61 4.30 25.48 -2.27
C ALA A 61 5.67 25.05 -1.74
N VAL A 62 6.74 25.79 -2.06
CA VAL A 62 8.08 25.51 -1.52
C VAL A 62 8.06 25.53 0.02
N LEU A 63 7.41 26.52 0.62
CA LEU A 63 7.25 26.60 2.08
C LEU A 63 6.40 25.43 2.62
N ALA A 64 5.31 25.08 1.92
CA ALA A 64 4.43 23.99 2.31
C ALA A 64 5.16 22.65 2.33
N PHE A 65 5.97 22.34 1.31
CA PHE A 65 6.79 21.12 1.28
C PHE A 65 7.82 21.07 2.43
N ALA A 66 8.37 22.22 2.83
CA ALA A 66 9.33 22.29 3.93
C ALA A 66 8.67 22.17 5.33
N ILE A 67 7.44 22.66 5.47
CA ILE A 67 6.73 22.75 6.76
C ILE A 67 5.84 21.52 7.01
N ALA A 68 5.14 21.00 6.00
CA ALA A 68 4.14 19.94 6.15
C ALA A 68 4.65 18.70 6.92
N PRO A 69 5.87 18.19 6.67
CA PRO A 69 6.40 17.03 7.40
C PRO A 69 6.80 17.31 8.85
N LYS A 70 6.87 18.58 9.27
CA LYS A 70 7.30 18.98 10.63
C LYS A 70 6.12 19.18 11.59
N ILE A 71 4.89 19.05 11.10
CA ILE A 71 3.69 19.27 11.92
C ILE A 71 3.18 17.92 12.44
N HIS A 72 3.46 17.64 13.71
CA HIS A 72 3.09 16.40 14.40
C HIS A 72 1.83 16.59 15.27
N TRP A 73 0.73 17.09 14.70
CA TRP A 73 -0.49 17.35 15.48
C TRP A 73 -1.17 16.06 15.99
N VAL A 74 -0.94 14.93 15.33
CA VAL A 74 -1.52 13.63 15.72
C VAL A 74 -0.98 13.15 17.07
N GLU A 75 0.24 13.55 17.46
CA GLU A 75 0.80 13.21 18.78
C GLU A 75 -0.01 13.83 19.94
N LYS A 76 -0.87 14.81 19.65
CA LYS A 76 -1.78 15.42 20.64
C LYS A 76 -3.13 14.72 20.74
N ILE A 77 -3.43 13.79 19.82
CA ILE A 77 -4.73 13.12 19.70
C ILE A 77 -4.58 11.61 19.94
N ILE A 78 -3.45 11.04 19.51
CA ILE A 78 -3.12 9.64 19.70
C ILE A 78 -2.03 9.55 20.76
N ASP A 79 -2.21 8.63 21.70
CA ASP A 79 -1.20 8.27 22.69
C ASP A 79 -0.02 7.59 21.97
N THR A 80 1.02 8.38 21.68
CA THR A 80 2.19 7.96 20.90
C THR A 80 3.06 6.93 21.61
N SER A 81 2.84 6.73 22.91
CA SER A 81 3.56 5.76 23.73
C SER A 81 3.01 4.33 23.60
N LYS A 82 1.85 4.15 22.95
CA LYS A 82 1.22 2.84 22.75
C LYS A 82 1.59 2.21 21.42
N GLU A 83 1.92 0.93 21.45
CA GLU A 83 1.89 0.05 20.28
C GLU A 83 0.42 -0.07 19.85
N PRO A 84 0.02 0.65 18.79
CA PRO A 84 0.65 0.47 17.48
C PRO A 84 1.38 1.70 16.92
N TYR A 85 1.30 2.88 17.55
CA TYR A 85 1.86 4.09 16.98
C TYR A 85 3.38 4.06 16.90
N SER A 86 4.06 3.54 17.93
CA SER A 86 5.53 3.42 17.96
C SER A 86 6.07 2.57 16.80
N ASN A 87 5.36 1.49 16.45
CA ASN A 87 5.84 0.49 15.51
C ASN A 87 5.64 0.91 14.04
N TYR A 88 4.69 1.80 13.79
CA TYR A 88 4.36 2.31 12.45
C TYR A 88 4.50 3.84 12.36
N LYS A 89 5.34 4.43 13.23
CA LYS A 89 5.47 5.88 13.37
C LYS A 89 5.81 6.54 12.03
N GLU A 90 6.80 6.01 11.32
CA GLU A 90 7.27 6.57 10.04
C GLU A 90 6.17 6.58 8.97
N GLU A 91 5.41 5.49 8.85
CA GLU A 91 4.31 5.35 7.90
C GLU A 91 3.16 6.30 8.23
N ILE A 92 2.80 6.38 9.51
CA ILE A 92 1.76 7.29 10.00
C ILE A 92 2.17 8.75 9.78
N GLU A 93 3.42 9.11 10.09
CA GLU A 93 3.94 10.47 9.86
C GLU A 93 3.96 10.84 8.38
N ALA A 94 4.30 9.91 7.49
CA ALA A 94 4.29 10.15 6.04
C ALA A 94 2.87 10.43 5.51
N ILE A 95 1.86 9.69 6.00
CA ILE A 95 0.44 9.90 5.72
C ILE A 95 -0.03 11.28 6.21
N ILE A 96 0.32 11.63 7.45
CA ILE A 96 -0.03 12.91 8.06
C ILE A 96 0.61 14.08 7.33
N ALA A 97 1.87 13.94 6.90
CA ALA A 97 2.56 14.96 6.13
C ALA A 97 1.86 15.25 4.79
N GLY A 98 1.30 14.25 4.13
CA GLY A 98 0.45 14.42 2.94
C GLY A 98 -0.84 15.21 3.22
N LEU A 99 -1.52 14.89 4.32
CA LEU A 99 -2.72 15.63 4.78
C LEU A 99 -2.38 17.09 5.14
N ASN A 100 -1.29 17.31 5.86
CA ASN A 100 -0.79 18.64 6.21
C ASN A 100 -0.48 19.46 4.96
N LEU A 101 0.16 18.84 3.96
CA LEU A 101 0.49 19.50 2.70
C LEU A 101 -0.78 20.00 2.00
N PHE A 102 -1.82 19.16 1.93
CA PHE A 102 -3.11 19.54 1.36
C PHE A 102 -3.73 20.75 2.08
N VAL A 103 -3.79 20.72 3.42
CA VAL A 103 -4.36 21.83 4.21
C VAL A 103 -3.57 23.12 4.05
N ILE A 104 -2.23 23.05 4.12
CA ILE A 104 -1.37 24.24 3.98
C ILE A 104 -1.52 24.82 2.57
N LEU A 105 -1.50 24.00 1.52
CA LEU A 105 -1.66 24.47 0.15
C LEU A 105 -3.05 25.06 -0.10
N ALA A 106 -4.11 24.52 0.53
CA ALA A 106 -5.45 25.11 0.47
C ALA A 106 -5.45 26.53 1.06
N LEU A 107 -4.85 26.71 2.24
CA LEU A 107 -4.74 28.02 2.90
C LEU A 107 -3.91 29.00 2.06
N ILE A 108 -2.78 28.55 1.52
CA ILE A 108 -1.92 29.34 0.64
C ILE A 108 -2.67 29.77 -0.62
N GLN A 109 -3.45 28.88 -1.22
CA GLN A 109 -4.26 29.19 -2.41
C GLN A 109 -5.28 30.30 -2.10
N ILE A 110 -5.95 30.24 -0.94
CA ILE A 110 -6.89 31.26 -0.48
C ILE A 110 -6.17 32.60 -0.28
N ILE A 111 -5.05 32.61 0.44
CA ILE A 111 -4.25 33.81 0.69
C ILE A 111 -3.75 34.43 -0.63
N ALA A 112 -3.25 33.60 -1.56
CA ALA A 112 -2.78 34.03 -2.87
C ALA A 112 -3.91 34.68 -3.69
N LEU A 113 -5.12 34.11 -3.65
CA LEU A 113 -6.30 34.69 -4.31
C LEU A 113 -6.65 36.07 -3.73
N ILE A 114 -6.59 36.24 -2.41
CA ILE A 114 -6.85 37.53 -1.73
C ILE A 114 -5.80 38.56 -2.14
N ILE A 115 -4.51 38.24 -1.99
CA ILE A 115 -3.41 39.15 -2.33
C ILE A 115 -3.45 39.53 -3.81
N THR A 116 -3.69 38.58 -4.70
CA THR A 116 -3.84 38.85 -6.13
C THR A 116 -5.04 39.76 -6.39
N GLY A 117 -6.18 39.51 -5.74
CA GLY A 117 -7.36 40.36 -5.83
C GLY A 117 -7.08 41.82 -5.46
N ILE A 118 -6.38 42.04 -4.35
CA ILE A 118 -5.99 43.38 -3.87
C ILE A 118 -4.98 44.02 -4.84
N SER A 119 -3.89 43.31 -5.17
CA SER A 119 -2.81 43.80 -6.04
C SER A 119 -3.32 44.21 -7.42
N MET A 120 -4.26 43.43 -7.97
CA MET A 120 -4.88 43.70 -9.26
C MET A 120 -5.90 44.85 -9.21
N LYS A 121 -6.59 45.02 -8.08
CA LYS A 121 -7.46 46.18 -7.85
C LYS A 121 -6.65 47.48 -7.84
N ILE A 122 -5.48 47.48 -7.20
CA ILE A 122 -4.57 48.64 -7.10
C ILE A 122 -3.90 48.94 -8.43
N SER A 123 -3.25 47.96 -9.04
CA SER A 123 -2.49 48.14 -10.31
C SER A 123 -3.39 48.41 -11.52
N ARG A 124 -4.67 48.04 -11.44
CA ARG A 124 -5.65 48.15 -12.52
C ARG A 124 -5.28 47.38 -13.80
N LEU A 125 -4.48 46.32 -13.67
CA LEU A 125 -3.93 45.53 -14.79
C LEU A 125 -4.82 44.34 -15.20
N THR A 126 -6.00 44.15 -14.60
CA THR A 126 -6.90 43.06 -15.01
C THR A 126 -7.42 43.25 -16.43
N ALA A 127 -7.70 42.15 -17.13
CA ALA A 127 -8.32 42.18 -18.45
C ALA A 127 -9.62 43.02 -18.46
N ARG A 128 -10.42 42.97 -17.39
CA ARG A 128 -11.63 43.78 -17.26
C ARG A 128 -11.33 45.28 -17.20
N GLN A 129 -10.32 45.69 -16.43
CA GLN A 129 -9.94 47.12 -16.31
C GLN A 129 -9.25 47.64 -17.57
N LEU A 130 -8.44 46.81 -18.23
CA LEU A 130 -7.83 47.16 -19.53
C LEU A 130 -8.89 47.33 -20.62
N LYS A 131 -9.91 46.47 -20.66
CA LYS A 131 -11.06 46.63 -21.58
C LYS A 131 -11.80 47.94 -21.34
N LYS A 132 -12.03 48.32 -20.07
CA LYS A 132 -12.65 49.61 -19.71
C LYS A 132 -11.84 50.83 -20.18
N ARG A 133 -10.53 50.66 -20.45
CA ARG A 133 -9.63 51.68 -20.99
C ARG A 133 -9.43 51.56 -22.51
N ASN A 134 -10.30 50.84 -23.21
CA ASN A 134 -10.24 50.59 -24.66
C ASN A 134 -8.92 49.95 -25.14
N LYS A 135 -8.22 49.20 -24.28
CA LYS A 135 -7.02 48.44 -24.68
C LYS A 135 -7.41 47.08 -25.25
N LYS A 136 -6.65 46.58 -26.22
CA LYS A 136 -6.78 45.21 -26.73
C LYS A 136 -6.45 44.22 -25.60
N THR A 137 -7.37 43.29 -25.32
CA THR A 137 -7.24 42.37 -24.17
C THR A 137 -7.04 40.92 -24.58
N LEU A 138 -7.19 40.57 -25.86
CA LEU A 138 -7.13 39.18 -26.33
C LEU A 138 -5.82 38.47 -25.94
N LEU A 139 -4.68 39.13 -26.15
CA LEU A 139 -3.36 38.59 -25.79
C LEU A 139 -3.21 38.42 -24.27
N VAL A 140 -3.67 39.39 -23.48
CA VAL A 140 -3.64 39.30 -22.00
C VAL A 140 -4.51 38.16 -21.49
N LYS A 141 -5.65 37.89 -22.13
CA LYS A 141 -6.56 36.80 -21.75
C LYS A 141 -6.02 35.43 -22.15
N THR A 142 -5.51 35.29 -23.37
CA THR A 142 -4.96 34.03 -23.90
C THR A 142 -3.71 33.60 -23.14
N LEU A 143 -2.80 34.54 -22.83
CA LEU A 143 -1.67 34.26 -21.94
C LEU A 143 -2.13 33.94 -20.51
N GLY A 144 -3.17 34.62 -20.02
CA GLY A 144 -3.77 34.29 -18.72
C GLY A 144 -4.33 32.87 -18.66
N LEU A 145 -5.00 32.42 -19.73
CA LEU A 145 -5.51 31.06 -19.88
C LEU A 145 -4.38 30.02 -19.83
N ALA A 146 -3.25 30.31 -20.47
CA ALA A 146 -2.10 29.39 -20.50
C ALA A 146 -1.34 29.35 -19.16
N VAL A 147 -1.17 30.48 -18.49
CA VAL A 147 -0.34 30.58 -17.27
C VAL A 147 -1.09 30.15 -16.01
N ALA A 148 -2.38 30.46 -15.89
CA ALA A 148 -3.12 30.22 -14.65
C ALA A 148 -3.18 28.74 -14.20
N PRO A 149 -3.31 27.73 -15.09
CA PRO A 149 -3.27 26.33 -14.70
C PRO A 149 -1.99 25.94 -13.95
N LEU A 150 -0.84 26.52 -14.32
CA LEU A 150 0.44 26.25 -13.65
C LEU A 150 0.41 26.64 -12.17
N SER A 151 -0.31 27.70 -11.83
CA SER A 151 -0.46 28.14 -10.43
C SER A 151 -1.35 27.21 -9.59
N ALA A 152 -2.20 26.40 -10.23
CA ALA A 152 -3.05 25.45 -9.53
C ALA A 152 -2.38 24.08 -9.32
N LEU A 153 -1.26 23.80 -10.00
CA LEU A 153 -0.59 22.50 -9.97
C LEU A 153 -0.23 22.02 -8.56
N PRO A 154 0.34 22.85 -7.66
CA PRO A 154 0.70 22.38 -6.32
C PRO A 154 -0.54 21.90 -5.55
N PHE A 155 -1.62 22.69 -5.56
CA PHE A 155 -2.85 22.35 -4.86
C PHE A 155 -3.59 21.17 -5.51
N ALA A 156 -3.61 21.10 -6.84
CA ALA A 156 -4.18 19.97 -7.56
C ALA A 156 -3.41 18.67 -7.27
N SER A 157 -2.07 18.71 -7.22
CA SER A 157 -1.22 17.56 -6.88
C SER A 157 -1.48 17.05 -5.45
N ALA A 158 -1.59 17.96 -4.48
CA ALA A 158 -1.96 17.57 -3.12
C ALA A 158 -3.39 17.01 -3.03
N THR A 159 -4.33 17.54 -3.82
CA THR A 159 -5.69 16.99 -3.87
C THR A 159 -5.73 15.60 -4.52
N VAL A 160 -4.94 15.38 -5.57
CA VAL A 160 -4.77 14.05 -6.20
C VAL A 160 -4.20 13.04 -5.22
N ASN A 161 -3.30 13.47 -4.34
CA ASN A 161 -2.74 12.62 -3.29
C ASN A 161 -3.80 12.15 -2.31
N ILE A 162 -4.67 13.06 -1.86
CA ILE A 162 -5.80 12.72 -0.98
C ILE A 162 -6.80 11.83 -1.70
N SER A 163 -7.08 12.10 -2.97
CA SER A 163 -7.97 11.24 -3.78
C SER A 163 -7.33 9.89 -4.17
N GLY A 164 -6.05 9.66 -3.86
CA GLY A 164 -5.40 8.35 -3.93
C GLY A 164 -6.09 7.29 -3.06
N ILE A 165 -6.91 7.69 -2.07
CA ILE A 165 -7.79 6.78 -1.32
C ILE A 165 -8.82 6.06 -2.20
N PHE A 166 -9.09 6.58 -3.40
CA PHE A 166 -10.05 6.00 -4.35
C PHE A 166 -9.40 5.02 -5.33
N GLY A 167 -8.07 4.86 -5.32
CA GLY A 167 -7.41 3.84 -6.10
C GLY A 167 -5.88 3.90 -5.97
N TYR A 168 -5.23 2.77 -5.72
CA TYR A 168 -3.77 2.71 -5.56
C TYR A 168 -3.04 2.24 -6.83
N ASN A 169 -3.70 1.47 -7.70
CA ASN A 169 -3.09 0.91 -8.89
C ASN A 169 -3.39 1.72 -10.16
N ASN A 170 -3.06 3.02 -10.14
CA ASN A 170 -3.26 3.89 -11.30
C ASN A 170 -2.03 4.74 -11.58
N LYS A 171 -1.56 4.71 -12.84
CA LYS A 171 -0.35 5.44 -13.27
C LYS A 171 -0.35 6.93 -12.90
N PRO A 172 -1.45 7.70 -13.08
CA PRO A 172 -1.46 9.12 -12.71
C PRO A 172 -1.24 9.37 -11.22
N ILE A 173 -1.78 8.50 -10.37
CA ILE A 173 -1.63 8.58 -8.91
C ILE A 173 -0.18 8.23 -8.54
N GLN A 174 0.39 7.18 -9.13
CA GLN A 174 1.79 6.79 -8.93
C GLN A 174 2.76 7.90 -9.36
N ILE A 175 2.50 8.57 -10.48
CA ILE A 175 3.29 9.73 -10.95
C ILE A 175 3.20 10.87 -9.94
N ASN A 176 1.98 11.19 -9.47
CA ASN A 176 1.78 12.24 -8.48
C ASN A 176 2.50 11.92 -7.16
N ASP A 177 2.41 10.67 -6.70
CA ASP A 177 3.07 10.23 -5.46
C ASP A 177 4.60 10.29 -5.58
N ALA A 178 5.16 9.85 -6.72
CA ALA A 178 6.59 9.95 -6.99
C ALA A 178 7.07 11.40 -7.04
N LEU A 179 6.26 12.32 -7.59
CA LEU A 179 6.57 13.75 -7.59
C LEU A 179 6.61 14.31 -6.16
N LEU A 180 5.59 14.00 -5.35
CA LEU A 180 5.50 14.46 -3.96
C LEU A 180 6.63 13.91 -3.10
N GLU A 181 6.95 12.63 -3.28
CA GLU A 181 8.07 11.98 -2.60
C GLU A 181 9.40 12.66 -2.96
N LYS A 182 9.64 12.91 -4.26
CA LYS A 182 10.85 13.59 -4.72
C LYS A 182 10.97 15.02 -4.18
N LEU A 183 9.88 15.79 -4.23
CA LEU A 183 9.86 17.18 -3.76
C LEU A 183 10.01 17.30 -2.24
N SER A 184 9.55 16.29 -1.50
CA SER A 184 9.64 16.23 -0.03
C SER A 184 10.85 15.47 0.50
N GLN A 185 11.74 14.96 -0.39
CA GLN A 185 12.87 14.10 -0.02
C GLN A 185 12.45 12.84 0.75
N GLY A 186 11.39 12.17 0.30
CA GLY A 186 10.88 10.93 0.90
C GLY A 186 9.90 11.11 2.05
N LYS A 187 9.71 12.34 2.54
CA LYS A 187 8.92 12.62 3.76
C LYS A 187 7.41 12.64 3.55
N ILE A 188 6.96 12.87 2.31
CA ILE A 188 5.55 12.84 1.94
C ILE A 188 5.36 11.68 0.97
N LYS A 189 4.54 10.71 1.37
CA LYS A 189 4.17 9.55 0.55
C LYS A 189 2.67 9.58 0.30
N GLY A 190 2.25 9.00 -0.82
CA GLY A 190 0.83 8.98 -1.15
C GLY A 190 0.00 8.02 -0.34
N LEU A 191 -1.21 8.47 0.02
CA LEU A 191 -2.18 7.66 0.75
C LEU A 191 -2.53 6.37 -0.01
N SER A 192 -2.58 6.47 -1.34
CA SER A 192 -2.70 5.34 -2.27
C SER A 192 -1.69 4.24 -1.96
N ARG A 193 -0.46 4.57 -1.57
CA ARG A 193 0.57 3.55 -1.30
C ARG A 193 0.29 2.71 -0.06
N TYR A 194 -0.47 3.24 0.90
CA TYR A 194 -0.85 2.53 2.13
C TYR A 194 -2.28 1.99 2.10
N LEU A 195 -3.06 2.33 1.07
CA LEU A 195 -4.45 1.93 0.97
C LEU A 195 -4.64 0.40 0.99
N PRO A 196 -3.84 -0.42 0.26
CA PRO A 196 -4.00 -1.87 0.27
C PRO A 196 -3.90 -2.50 1.66
N ILE A 197 -2.97 -2.03 2.50
CA ILE A 197 -2.83 -2.56 3.86
C ILE A 197 -3.97 -2.09 4.77
N VAL A 198 -4.43 -0.85 4.62
CA VAL A 198 -5.58 -0.32 5.37
C VAL A 198 -6.85 -1.09 5.04
N THR A 199 -7.13 -1.35 3.76
CA THR A 199 -8.32 -2.11 3.36
C THR A 199 -8.28 -3.55 3.85
N THR A 200 -7.07 -4.14 3.91
CA THR A 200 -6.83 -5.48 4.44
C THR A 200 -7.07 -5.54 5.94
N ALA A 201 -6.53 -4.59 6.71
CA ALA A 201 -6.76 -4.49 8.14
C ALA A 201 -8.25 -4.32 8.47
N ILE A 202 -8.97 -3.50 7.69
CA ILE A 202 -10.42 -3.33 7.84
C ILE A 202 -11.14 -4.65 7.55
N LYS A 203 -10.76 -5.37 6.49
CA LYS A 203 -11.37 -6.66 6.13
C LYS A 203 -11.20 -7.69 7.25
N ILE A 204 -9.97 -7.88 7.75
CA ILE A 204 -9.66 -8.78 8.87
C ILE A 204 -10.49 -8.41 10.12
N SER A 205 -10.52 -7.12 10.47
CA SER A 205 -11.29 -6.65 11.65
C SER A 205 -12.79 -6.88 11.52
N MET A 206 -13.35 -6.78 10.31
CA MET A 206 -14.77 -7.02 10.06
C MET A 206 -15.13 -8.50 10.04
N ASP A 207 -14.26 -9.32 9.46
CA ASP A 207 -14.42 -10.76 9.38
C ASP A 207 -14.12 -11.42 10.75
N LYS A 208 -13.71 -10.62 11.75
CA LYS A 208 -13.37 -11.01 13.13
C LYS A 208 -12.30 -12.09 13.19
N GLU A 209 -11.45 -12.15 12.17
CA GLU A 209 -10.36 -13.08 12.12
C GLU A 209 -9.28 -12.65 13.12
N ASN A 210 -8.83 -13.58 13.97
CA ASN A 210 -7.72 -13.33 14.88
C ASN A 210 -6.40 -13.56 14.13
N ILE A 211 -5.59 -12.51 13.98
CA ILE A 211 -4.27 -12.57 13.33
C ILE A 211 -3.35 -13.60 14.02
N GLN A 212 -3.53 -13.84 15.32
CA GLN A 212 -2.77 -14.86 16.04
C GLN A 212 -2.98 -16.28 15.50
N ASN A 213 -4.12 -16.56 14.84
CA ASN A 213 -4.41 -17.85 14.24
C ASN A 213 -3.46 -18.19 13.08
N ILE A 214 -2.67 -17.23 12.56
CA ILE A 214 -1.59 -17.52 11.61
C ILE A 214 -0.59 -18.53 12.20
N SER A 215 -0.34 -18.47 13.51
CA SER A 215 0.58 -19.40 14.19
C SER A 215 0.13 -20.87 14.10
N ASN A 216 -1.19 -21.13 14.01
CA ASN A 216 -1.75 -22.48 13.88
C ASN A 216 -1.32 -23.19 12.59
N ILE A 217 -0.79 -22.46 11.60
CA ILE A 217 -0.24 -23.11 10.40
C ILE A 217 0.96 -24.00 10.75
N SER A 218 1.73 -23.62 11.78
CA SER A 218 2.87 -24.42 12.25
C SER A 218 2.40 -25.76 12.85
N GLU A 219 1.27 -25.76 13.56
CA GLU A 219 0.67 -26.96 14.16
C GLU A 219 0.28 -28.01 13.10
N THR A 220 -0.08 -27.56 11.90
CA THR A 220 -0.40 -28.46 10.78
C THR A 220 0.81 -29.30 10.35
N PHE A 221 2.03 -28.81 10.58
CA PHE A 221 3.27 -29.49 10.20
C PHE A 221 3.98 -30.17 11.37
N THR A 222 3.44 -30.10 12.59
CA THR A 222 4.03 -30.77 13.78
C THR A 222 3.50 -32.18 14.02
N GLU A 223 2.29 -32.52 13.57
CA GLU A 223 1.66 -33.84 13.85
C GLU A 223 2.07 -34.98 12.89
N SER A 224 3.36 -35.06 12.54
CA SER A 224 3.96 -36.06 11.63
C SER A 224 3.63 -35.86 10.14
N PRO A 225 4.17 -34.82 9.49
CA PRO A 225 4.13 -34.71 8.04
C PRO A 225 4.91 -35.87 7.41
N SER A 226 4.39 -36.44 6.34
CA SER A 226 5.14 -37.41 5.54
C SER A 226 5.83 -36.70 4.39
N ALA A 227 6.99 -37.20 4.00
CA ALA A 227 7.73 -36.68 2.86
C ALA A 227 8.30 -37.83 2.05
N ASP A 228 8.11 -37.77 0.74
CA ASP A 228 8.62 -38.74 -0.23
C ASP A 228 9.43 -38.02 -1.30
N TYR A 229 10.54 -38.62 -1.72
CA TYR A 229 11.46 -38.01 -2.67
C TYR A 229 11.51 -38.81 -3.97
N ASN A 230 11.19 -38.15 -5.08
CA ASN A 230 11.30 -38.72 -6.42
C ASN A 230 12.61 -38.28 -7.10
N LYS A 231 13.55 -39.23 -7.25
CA LYS A 231 14.84 -39.04 -7.92
C LYS A 231 14.73 -38.61 -9.38
N GLU A 232 13.78 -39.17 -10.12
CA GLU A 232 13.65 -38.93 -11.57
C GLU A 232 13.22 -37.50 -11.86
N THR A 233 12.34 -36.95 -11.03
CA THR A 233 11.83 -35.58 -11.19
C THR A 233 12.57 -34.54 -10.35
N ASN A 234 13.48 -35.00 -9.47
CA ASN A 234 14.13 -34.21 -8.44
C ASN A 234 13.11 -33.42 -7.59
N THR A 235 12.09 -34.13 -7.10
CA THR A 235 10.96 -33.52 -6.37
C THR A 235 10.78 -34.15 -5.00
N LEU A 236 10.82 -33.33 -3.96
CA LEU A 236 10.38 -33.68 -2.62
C LEU A 236 8.89 -33.36 -2.48
N THR A 237 8.07 -34.37 -2.25
CA THR A 237 6.63 -34.22 -2.02
C THR A 237 6.35 -34.30 -0.53
N ILE A 238 5.90 -33.18 0.05
CA ILE A 238 5.54 -33.07 1.47
C ILE A 238 4.03 -33.18 1.59
N THR A 239 3.59 -33.98 2.54
CA THR A 239 2.18 -34.22 2.84
C THR A 239 1.93 -33.77 4.28
N PRO A 240 1.18 -32.67 4.51
CA PRO A 240 1.09 -32.04 5.83
C PRO A 240 0.47 -32.97 6.88
N PHE A 241 -0.54 -33.73 6.47
CA PHE A 241 -1.21 -34.71 7.32
C PHE A 241 -0.79 -36.12 6.89
N SER A 242 -0.34 -36.97 7.81
CA SER A 242 -0.01 -38.38 7.48
C SER A 242 -1.26 -39.26 7.29
N LYS A 243 -2.43 -38.76 7.70
CA LYS A 243 -3.75 -39.40 7.58
C LYS A 243 -4.77 -38.39 7.04
N GLU A 244 -5.96 -38.87 6.69
CA GLU A 244 -7.06 -37.99 6.31
C GLU A 244 -7.39 -37.04 7.48
N PRO A 245 -7.35 -35.71 7.27
CA PRO A 245 -7.52 -34.74 8.34
C PRO A 245 -8.95 -34.75 8.88
N THR A 246 -9.11 -34.48 10.17
CA THR A 246 -10.44 -34.30 10.77
C THR A 246 -11.13 -33.04 10.24
N GLN A 247 -12.45 -32.95 10.38
CA GLN A 247 -13.19 -31.75 9.99
C GLN A 247 -12.71 -30.48 10.74
N GLU A 248 -12.27 -30.63 11.99
CA GLU A 248 -11.70 -29.53 12.78
C GLU A 248 -10.35 -29.08 12.22
N GLN A 249 -9.48 -30.03 11.83
CA GLN A 249 -8.20 -29.72 11.17
C GLN A 249 -8.41 -29.04 9.82
N ILE A 250 -9.37 -29.51 9.02
CA ILE A 250 -9.74 -28.89 7.74
C ILE A 250 -10.23 -27.45 7.95
N GLN A 251 -11.11 -27.22 8.92
CA GLN A 251 -11.64 -25.89 9.22
C GLN A 251 -10.54 -24.93 9.70
N THR A 252 -9.68 -25.38 10.61
CA THR A 252 -8.57 -24.60 11.14
C THR A 252 -7.58 -24.24 10.03
N PHE A 253 -7.20 -25.22 9.20
CA PHE A 253 -6.33 -25.00 8.04
C PHE A 253 -6.93 -23.99 7.08
N ASN A 254 -8.18 -24.20 6.66
CA ASN A 254 -8.86 -23.33 5.70
C ASN A 254 -9.09 -21.90 6.23
N SER A 255 -9.39 -21.74 7.52
CA SER A 255 -9.51 -20.42 8.13
C SER A 255 -8.15 -19.70 8.14
N THR A 256 -7.08 -20.43 8.42
CA THR A 256 -5.71 -19.89 8.45
C THR A 256 -5.23 -19.51 7.05
N THR A 257 -5.42 -20.38 6.06
CA THR A 257 -5.03 -20.09 4.68
C THR A 257 -5.87 -18.98 4.07
N SER A 258 -7.15 -18.84 4.44
CA SER A 258 -8.01 -17.71 4.05
C SER A 258 -7.53 -16.38 4.62
N LEU A 259 -7.17 -16.36 5.91
CA LEU A 259 -6.60 -15.18 6.57
C LEU A 259 -5.27 -14.77 5.92
N ILE A 260 -4.37 -15.72 5.69
CA ILE A 260 -3.09 -15.45 5.01
C ILE A 260 -3.33 -14.96 3.58
N SER A 261 -4.27 -15.58 2.84
CA SER A 261 -4.65 -15.12 1.50
C SER A 261 -5.10 -13.66 1.51
N THR A 262 -5.95 -13.28 2.47
CA THR A 262 -6.41 -11.90 2.65
C THR A 262 -5.26 -10.94 2.95
N ILE A 263 -4.33 -11.34 3.80
CA ILE A 263 -3.13 -10.54 4.13
C ILE A 263 -2.25 -10.36 2.89
N LEU A 264 -1.91 -11.45 2.21
CA LEU A 264 -1.02 -11.43 1.05
C LEU A 264 -1.61 -10.65 -0.13
N ASP A 265 -2.92 -10.74 -0.32
CA ASP A 265 -3.60 -9.98 -1.35
C ASP A 265 -3.41 -8.47 -1.16
N GLY A 266 -3.45 -7.94 0.07
CA GLY A 266 -3.27 -6.50 0.28
C GLY A 266 -1.83 -6.04 0.43
N THR A 267 -1.05 -6.79 1.19
CA THR A 267 0.30 -6.40 1.62
C THR A 267 1.30 -6.35 0.47
N SER A 268 1.08 -7.12 -0.58
CA SER A 268 1.99 -7.20 -1.72
C SER A 268 1.78 -6.12 -2.78
N LYS A 269 0.67 -5.38 -2.74
CA LYS A 269 0.26 -4.51 -3.87
C LYS A 269 1.14 -3.26 -4.05
N THR A 270 1.81 -2.81 -3.00
CA THR A 270 2.75 -1.67 -3.02
C THR A 270 3.93 -1.94 -2.09
N GLU A 271 5.07 -1.29 -2.36
CA GLU A 271 6.27 -1.43 -1.54
C GLU A 271 6.03 -0.99 -0.08
N GLU A 272 5.29 0.10 0.11
CA GLU A 272 4.90 0.58 1.44
C GLU A 272 4.01 -0.41 2.20
N SER A 273 3.04 -1.03 1.51
CA SER A 273 2.19 -2.05 2.15
C SER A 273 2.99 -3.30 2.50
N TYR A 274 4.00 -3.64 1.69
CA TYR A 274 4.91 -4.76 1.97
C TYR A 274 5.82 -4.45 3.17
N ASN A 275 6.36 -3.24 3.27
CA ASN A 275 7.18 -2.85 4.42
C ASN A 275 6.38 -2.85 5.73
N VAL A 276 5.12 -2.41 5.68
CA VAL A 276 4.21 -2.55 6.83
C VAL A 276 3.99 -4.01 7.18
N PHE A 277 3.80 -4.88 6.19
CA PHE A 277 3.68 -6.33 6.40
C PHE A 277 4.89 -6.96 7.06
N VAL A 278 6.10 -6.64 6.60
CA VAL A 278 7.35 -7.10 7.21
C VAL A 278 7.39 -6.67 8.68
N LYS A 279 7.11 -5.39 8.97
CA LYS A 279 7.03 -4.87 10.35
C LYS A 279 5.96 -5.57 11.19
N SER A 280 4.82 -5.91 10.60
CA SER A 280 3.73 -6.63 11.28
C SER A 280 4.08 -8.08 11.57
N ILE A 281 4.69 -8.79 10.61
CA ILE A 281 5.16 -10.16 10.80
C ILE A 281 6.18 -10.21 11.94
N ALA A 282 7.15 -9.30 11.95
CA ALA A 282 8.17 -9.23 12.99
C ALA A 282 7.58 -9.09 14.42
N GLN A 283 6.35 -8.60 14.55
CA GLN A 283 5.65 -8.45 15.83
C GLN A 283 4.82 -9.69 16.22
N ILE A 284 4.63 -10.66 15.33
CA ILE A 284 3.95 -11.92 15.67
C ILE A 284 4.90 -12.74 16.54
N PRO A 285 4.56 -12.98 17.83
CA PRO A 285 5.38 -13.82 18.67
C PRO A 285 5.35 -15.25 18.12
N VAL A 286 6.53 -15.81 17.90
CA VAL A 286 6.71 -17.22 17.55
C VAL A 286 7.53 -17.82 18.67
N ASP A 287 6.96 -18.81 19.34
CA ASP A 287 7.61 -19.48 20.46
C ASP A 287 8.88 -20.21 19.98
N GLU A 288 9.95 -20.15 20.77
CA GLU A 288 11.23 -20.76 20.37
C GLU A 288 11.13 -22.29 20.27
N GLU A 289 10.26 -22.93 21.06
CA GLU A 289 9.97 -24.36 20.93
C GLU A 289 9.35 -24.66 19.56
N GLN A 290 8.35 -23.87 19.14
CA GLN A 290 7.73 -23.99 17.82
C GLN A 290 8.75 -23.80 16.69
N LYS A 291 9.67 -22.82 16.82
CA LYS A 291 10.76 -22.63 15.83
C LYS A 291 11.66 -23.86 15.75
N GLN A 292 12.06 -24.42 16.90
CA GLN A 292 12.94 -25.60 16.92
C GLN A 292 12.24 -26.83 16.35
N GLN A 293 10.96 -27.04 16.65
CA GLN A 293 10.16 -28.12 16.07
C GLN A 293 10.05 -27.97 14.55
N ALA A 294 9.77 -26.77 14.05
CA ALA A 294 9.72 -26.50 12.62
C ALA A 294 11.08 -26.72 11.94
N LYS A 295 12.18 -26.28 12.55
CA LYS A 295 13.54 -26.54 12.07
C LYS A 295 13.85 -28.02 11.99
N GLN A 296 13.49 -28.78 13.03
CA GLN A 296 13.75 -30.21 13.08
C GLN A 296 12.99 -30.94 11.97
N ALA A 297 11.72 -30.62 11.77
CA ALA A 297 10.92 -31.20 10.68
C ALA A 297 11.53 -30.88 9.28
N LEU A 298 12.02 -29.65 9.07
CA LEU A 298 12.69 -29.28 7.82
C LEU A 298 14.03 -29.97 7.65
N ASN A 299 14.81 -30.15 8.71
CA ASN A 299 16.08 -30.88 8.68
C ASN A 299 15.85 -32.36 8.32
N ASP A 300 14.77 -32.96 8.80
CA ASP A 300 14.41 -34.34 8.42
C ASP A 300 14.10 -34.43 6.92
N PHE A 301 13.49 -33.41 6.33
CA PHE A 301 13.28 -33.33 4.88
C PHE A 301 14.58 -33.14 4.09
N VAL A 302 15.48 -32.28 4.57
CA VAL A 302 16.82 -32.09 4.00
C VAL A 302 17.60 -33.40 4.02
N GLN A 303 17.58 -34.11 5.15
CA GLN A 303 18.29 -35.38 5.31
C GLN A 303 17.76 -36.45 4.34
N LYS A 304 16.43 -36.54 4.14
CA LYS A 304 15.85 -37.44 3.14
C LYS A 304 16.36 -37.20 1.72
N VAL A 305 16.55 -35.93 1.33
CA VAL A 305 17.12 -35.60 0.02
C VAL A 305 18.60 -35.97 -0.05
N LYS A 306 19.35 -35.72 1.03
CA LYS A 306 20.78 -36.06 1.12
C LYS A 306 21.06 -37.55 1.10
N ASP A 307 20.23 -38.35 1.75
CA ASP A 307 20.33 -39.82 1.77
C ASP A 307 20.27 -40.40 0.35
N GLU A 308 19.65 -39.67 -0.58
CA GLU A 308 19.54 -40.01 -1.99
C GLU A 308 20.69 -39.46 -2.86
N GLY A 309 21.66 -38.80 -2.24
CA GLY A 309 22.87 -38.26 -2.88
C GLY A 309 22.66 -36.95 -3.65
N ILE A 310 21.58 -36.21 -3.36
CA ILE A 310 21.17 -35.02 -4.09
C ILE A 310 21.36 -33.76 -3.23
N ASP A 311 21.70 -32.65 -3.90
CA ASP A 311 21.82 -31.32 -3.32
C ASP A 311 20.43 -30.73 -2.98
N PRO A 312 20.07 -30.58 -1.69
CA PRO A 312 18.73 -30.12 -1.30
C PRO A 312 18.42 -28.68 -1.75
N SER A 313 19.44 -27.84 -1.96
CA SER A 313 19.26 -26.47 -2.45
C SER A 313 18.69 -26.40 -3.87
N LYS A 314 18.78 -27.49 -4.63
CA LYS A 314 18.32 -27.60 -6.02
C LYS A 314 17.05 -28.45 -6.17
N THR A 315 16.50 -28.94 -5.06
CA THR A 315 15.34 -29.83 -5.06
C THR A 315 14.04 -29.04 -5.22
N LYS A 316 13.14 -29.52 -6.10
CA LYS A 316 11.80 -28.97 -6.19
C LYS A 316 10.96 -29.48 -5.02
N VAL A 317 10.26 -28.59 -4.33
CA VAL A 317 9.35 -28.98 -3.26
C VAL A 317 7.91 -28.87 -3.77
N ASN A 318 7.12 -29.90 -3.52
CA ASN A 318 5.69 -29.93 -3.84
C ASN A 318 4.89 -30.26 -2.58
N LEU A 319 3.76 -29.58 -2.38
CA LEU A 319 2.83 -29.87 -1.31
C LEU A 319 1.69 -30.73 -1.84
N ASN A 320 1.50 -31.91 -1.24
CA ASN A 320 0.37 -32.77 -1.54
C ASN A 320 -0.72 -32.59 -0.48
N LEU A 321 -1.80 -31.90 -0.84
CA LEU A 321 -2.99 -31.79 -0.01
C LEU A 321 -3.87 -33.02 -0.28
N ILE A 322 -3.84 -34.00 0.63
CA ILE A 322 -4.51 -35.31 0.44
C ILE A 322 -6.05 -35.18 0.31
N SER A 323 -6.62 -34.14 0.91
CA SER A 323 -8.06 -33.87 0.83
C SER A 323 -8.34 -32.69 -0.09
N ASN A 324 -9.30 -32.86 -1.01
CA ASN A 324 -9.83 -31.80 -1.87
C ASN A 324 -10.50 -30.67 -1.08
N ASP A 325 -10.81 -30.89 0.20
CA ASP A 325 -11.41 -29.88 1.07
C ASP A 325 -10.39 -28.91 1.66
N LEU A 326 -9.09 -29.24 1.60
CA LEU A 326 -8.01 -28.35 2.02
C LEU A 326 -7.77 -27.29 0.95
N LYS A 327 -7.89 -26.02 1.35
CA LYS A 327 -7.72 -24.87 0.47
C LYS A 327 -6.32 -24.28 0.62
N PRO A 328 -5.54 -24.22 -0.47
CA PRO A 328 -4.22 -23.58 -0.44
C PRO A 328 -4.36 -22.07 -0.23
N ILE A 329 -3.24 -21.40 0.02
CA ILE A 329 -3.20 -19.94 0.09
C ILE A 329 -3.33 -19.41 -1.33
N THR A 330 -4.34 -18.57 -1.59
CA THR A 330 -4.52 -17.93 -2.88
C THR A 330 -4.13 -16.47 -2.79
N ALA A 331 -3.19 -16.02 -3.61
CA ALA A 331 -2.77 -14.62 -3.61
C ALA A 331 -2.43 -14.13 -5.03
N ASN A 332 -2.68 -12.85 -5.28
CA ASN A 332 -2.35 -12.19 -6.54
C ASN A 332 -0.96 -11.55 -6.51
N LEU A 333 0.09 -12.38 -6.58
CA LEU A 333 1.49 -11.96 -6.45
C LEU A 333 2.25 -12.04 -7.79
N THR A 334 3.17 -11.13 -8.07
CA THR A 334 4.21 -11.40 -9.07
C THR A 334 5.18 -12.46 -8.55
N LYS A 335 5.99 -13.08 -9.44
CA LYS A 335 7.02 -14.04 -9.03
C LYS A 335 7.98 -13.43 -8.00
N GLU A 336 8.40 -12.19 -8.22
CA GLU A 336 9.30 -11.47 -7.31
C GLU A 336 8.64 -11.19 -5.94
N GLN A 337 7.39 -10.72 -5.94
CA GLN A 337 6.63 -10.49 -4.69
C GLN A 337 6.45 -11.77 -3.90
N LYS A 338 6.11 -12.88 -4.58
CA LYS A 338 5.97 -14.20 -3.96
C LYS A 338 7.28 -14.64 -3.31
N THR A 339 8.39 -14.56 -4.02
CA THR A 339 9.72 -14.89 -3.47
C THR A 339 10.05 -14.04 -2.23
N ARG A 340 9.81 -12.74 -2.27
CA ARG A 340 10.04 -11.83 -1.13
C ARG A 340 9.19 -12.18 0.09
N VAL A 341 7.89 -12.42 -0.10
CA VAL A 341 6.97 -12.81 0.97
C VAL A 341 7.38 -14.13 1.60
N VAL A 342 7.65 -15.14 0.76
CA VAL A 342 8.01 -16.48 1.22
C VAL A 342 9.33 -16.45 2.00
N THR A 343 10.32 -15.71 1.52
CA THR A 343 11.61 -15.55 2.21
C THR A 343 11.43 -14.88 3.56
N GLU A 344 10.62 -13.82 3.65
CA GLU A 344 10.37 -13.13 4.91
C GLU A 344 9.66 -14.02 5.93
N LEU A 345 8.64 -14.76 5.49
CA LEU A 345 7.94 -15.73 6.33
C LEU A 345 8.88 -16.81 6.83
N ALA A 346 9.69 -17.40 5.95
CA ALA A 346 10.68 -18.41 6.33
C ALA A 346 11.66 -17.84 7.38
N ASN A 347 12.22 -16.66 7.15
CA ASN A 347 13.14 -16.01 8.07
C ASN A 347 12.51 -15.70 9.43
N HIS A 348 11.24 -15.27 9.46
CA HIS A 348 10.56 -14.95 10.72
C HIS A 348 10.22 -16.19 11.54
N PHE A 349 9.56 -17.17 10.90
CA PHE A 349 9.07 -18.36 11.58
C PHE A 349 10.17 -19.40 11.86
N LEU A 350 11.28 -19.36 11.12
CA LEU A 350 12.40 -20.28 11.30
C LEU A 350 13.63 -19.60 11.88
N GLY A 351 13.77 -18.28 11.80
CA GLY A 351 15.01 -17.60 12.18
C GLY A 351 16.18 -17.97 11.26
N SER A 352 17.42 -17.85 11.77
CA SER A 352 18.60 -18.26 11.01
C SER A 352 18.70 -19.79 10.94
N ILE A 353 18.76 -20.29 9.71
CA ILE A 353 18.95 -21.69 9.32
C ILE A 353 19.95 -21.75 8.16
N ASP A 354 20.49 -22.92 7.87
CA ASP A 354 21.41 -23.11 6.75
C ASP A 354 20.72 -22.94 5.38
N GLU A 355 21.51 -22.80 4.33
CA GLU A 355 21.04 -22.53 2.96
C GLU A 355 20.13 -23.64 2.42
N GLU A 356 20.42 -24.90 2.75
CA GLU A 356 19.65 -26.05 2.27
C GLU A 356 18.27 -26.11 2.94
N THR A 357 18.24 -25.92 4.27
CA THR A 357 16.98 -25.85 5.04
C THR A 357 16.15 -24.65 4.60
N THR A 358 16.79 -23.52 4.29
CA THR A 358 16.11 -22.33 3.75
C THR A 358 15.47 -22.63 2.40
N ALA A 359 16.18 -23.31 1.50
CA ALA A 359 15.67 -23.66 0.18
C ALA A 359 14.44 -24.58 0.25
N ILE A 360 14.45 -25.58 1.13
CA ILE A 360 13.31 -26.47 1.35
C ILE A 360 12.12 -25.71 1.97
N ALA A 361 12.36 -24.86 2.96
CA ALA A 361 11.31 -24.04 3.57
C ALA A 361 10.65 -23.07 2.57
N VAL A 362 11.48 -22.40 1.77
CA VAL A 362 11.01 -21.52 0.68
C VAL A 362 10.23 -22.31 -0.35
N GLY A 363 10.70 -23.50 -0.75
CA GLY A 363 9.98 -24.36 -1.68
C GLY A 363 8.63 -24.83 -1.13
N LEU A 364 8.55 -25.17 0.16
CA LEU A 364 7.32 -25.57 0.83
C LEU A 364 6.30 -24.43 0.84
N LEU A 365 6.69 -23.25 1.32
CA LEU A 365 5.82 -22.07 1.33
C LEU A 365 5.43 -21.61 -0.08
N ASP A 366 6.34 -21.72 -1.05
CA ASP A 366 6.03 -21.43 -2.46
C ASP A 366 4.96 -22.39 -3.00
N SER A 367 5.06 -23.69 -2.72
CA SER A 367 4.08 -24.69 -3.14
C SER A 367 2.71 -24.54 -2.46
N LEU A 368 2.67 -23.96 -1.26
CA LEU A 368 1.43 -23.68 -0.53
C LEU A 368 0.68 -22.45 -1.08
N ILE A 369 1.38 -21.53 -1.75
CA ILE A 369 0.82 -20.29 -2.31
C ILE A 369 0.54 -20.47 -3.80
N ILE A 370 -0.74 -20.56 -4.16
CA ILE A 370 -1.21 -20.59 -5.56
C ILE A 370 -1.46 -19.18 -6.05
N ASN A 371 -0.82 -18.85 -7.17
CA ASN A 371 -0.99 -17.56 -7.83
C ASN A 371 -2.17 -17.60 -8.79
N GLN A 372 -3.23 -16.83 -8.53
CA GLN A 372 -4.42 -16.81 -9.37
C GLN A 372 -4.16 -16.27 -10.79
N ASN A 373 -3.13 -15.41 -10.96
CA ASN A 373 -2.77 -14.82 -12.25
C ASN A 373 -1.96 -15.75 -13.17
N ALA A 374 -1.53 -16.93 -12.69
CA ALA A 374 -0.78 -17.88 -13.51
C ALA A 374 -1.69 -18.83 -14.32
N ALA A 375 -3.00 -18.82 -14.04
CA ALA A 375 -4.00 -19.68 -14.67
C ALA A 375 -4.87 -18.96 -15.73
N ALA A 376 -4.61 -17.67 -15.98
CA ALA A 376 -5.24 -16.84 -17.01
C ALA A 376 -4.17 -16.36 -18.00
#